data_AF-A0AAV8Q1L0-F1
#
_entry.id   AF-A0AAV8Q1L0-F1
#
_cell.length_a   1.000
_cell.length_b   1.000
_cell.length_c   1.000
_cell.angle_alpha   90.00
_cell.angle_beta   90.00
_cell.angle_gamma   90.00
#
_symmetry.space_group_name_H-M   'P 1'
#
loop_
_entity.id
_entity.type
_entity.pdbx_description
1 polymer ?
#
loop_
_entity_poly.entity_id
_entity_poly.type
_entity_poly.pdbx_seq_one_letter_code
_entity_poly.pdbx_strand_id
1 'polypeptide(L)'
;MHYPEPTTYSRKECTCTPVRFFAILSMQRSGSGWFETLLNSHVNVSSNGEIFSIKERRANVSSIMETLDKVYNLDWYTSASKNECTAAVGLKWMLNQGLMQHQKEIIEYFNKRGVSAILLFRRNLLCRLVSVLANSHDRNAKQLNGTHKAHVHSKDEADVLARYKPTINTTLLIPELKHTDKWGADALEHFKSTRHILLYYEDLVHNSTKLMDVLDFLRLPQQMLSSRQVKIHSKLLSDQIDNWDAVYTALKGTEYESFLNADYQI
;
A
#
# COMPACT_ATOMS: atom_id res chain seq x y z
N MET A 1 10.54 14.60 -15.82
CA MET A 1 10.32 15.73 -14.89
C MET A 1 9.18 16.52 -15.46
N HIS A 2 8.23 16.92 -14.63
CA HIS A 2 7.01 17.58 -15.09
C HIS A 2 6.90 18.95 -14.46
N TYR A 3 6.29 19.89 -15.16
CA TYR A 3 5.93 21.20 -14.62
C TYR A 3 4.42 21.35 -14.78
N PRO A 4 3.62 20.71 -13.90
CA PRO A 4 2.17 20.80 -13.98
C PRO A 4 1.70 22.25 -13.86
N GLU A 5 0.66 22.58 -14.62
CA GLU A 5 -0.05 23.86 -14.58
C GLU A 5 -1.49 23.59 -14.13
N PRO A 6 -1.75 23.55 -12.81
CA PRO A 6 -3.09 23.31 -12.29
C PRO A 6 -4.04 24.43 -12.74
N THR A 7 -5.27 24.05 -13.07
CA THR A 7 -6.33 24.97 -13.48
C THR A 7 -7.05 25.61 -12.30
N THR A 8 -6.98 24.96 -11.14
CA THR A 8 -7.69 25.36 -9.92
C THR A 8 -6.95 26.39 -9.06
N TYR A 9 -5.64 26.57 -9.24
CA TYR A 9 -4.83 27.56 -8.53
C TYR A 9 -3.50 27.86 -9.26
N SER A 10 -2.82 28.94 -8.88
CA SER A 10 -1.46 29.23 -9.37
C SER A 10 -0.40 28.63 -8.45
N ARG A 11 0.61 27.95 -9.03
CA ARG A 11 1.78 27.45 -8.30
C ARG A 11 2.73 28.55 -7.84
N LYS A 12 2.53 29.81 -8.25
CA LYS A 12 3.31 30.99 -7.82
C LYS A 12 4.83 30.71 -7.90
N GLU A 13 5.55 30.87 -6.79
CA GLU A 13 6.99 30.63 -6.67
C GLU A 13 7.41 29.19 -6.99
N CYS A 14 6.49 28.22 -6.87
CA CYS A 14 6.74 26.80 -7.15
C CYS A 14 6.64 26.44 -8.64
N THR A 15 6.34 27.39 -9.53
CA THR A 15 6.16 27.12 -10.97
C THR A 15 7.41 26.48 -11.58
N CYS A 16 8.60 26.89 -11.15
CA CYS A 16 9.88 26.34 -11.62
C CYS A 16 10.33 25.07 -10.87
N THR A 17 9.54 24.56 -9.92
CA THR A 17 9.85 23.31 -9.20
C THR A 17 9.34 22.12 -10.01
N PRO A 18 10.20 21.19 -10.46
CA PRO A 18 9.74 20.00 -11.16
C PRO A 18 9.02 19.04 -10.22
N VAL A 19 7.98 18.39 -10.74
CA VAL A 19 7.16 17.42 -10.01
C VAL A 19 7.40 16.02 -10.56
N ARG A 20 7.50 15.06 -9.66
CA ARG A 20 7.62 13.62 -9.92
C ARG A 20 6.29 12.94 -9.70
N PHE A 21 5.91 12.08 -10.61
CA PHE A 21 4.68 11.31 -10.50
C PHE A 21 5.00 9.92 -9.98
N PHE A 22 4.21 9.44 -9.02
CA PHE A 22 4.36 8.08 -8.51
C PHE A 22 3.02 7.42 -8.20
N ALA A 23 3.01 6.08 -8.17
CA ALA A 23 1.89 5.29 -7.69
C ALA A 23 2.40 4.16 -6.79
N ILE A 24 1.81 4.01 -5.60
CA ILE A 24 2.08 2.90 -4.69
C ILE A 24 1.14 1.76 -5.06
N LEU A 25 1.66 0.74 -5.75
CA LEU A 25 0.91 -0.43 -6.19
C LEU A 25 1.03 -1.52 -5.14
N SER A 26 -0.09 -1.97 -4.59
CA SER A 26 -0.10 -2.86 -3.42
C SER A 26 -1.32 -3.77 -3.38
N MET A 27 -1.30 -4.77 -2.52
CA MET A 27 -2.51 -5.49 -2.09
C MET A 27 -2.98 -4.98 -0.72
N GLN A 28 -4.23 -5.25 -0.34
CA GLN A 28 -4.73 -4.94 0.99
C GLN A 28 -3.85 -5.60 2.07
N ARG A 29 -3.67 -4.89 3.19
CA ARG A 29 -2.92 -5.35 4.39
C ARG A 29 -1.43 -5.63 4.16
N SER A 30 -0.84 -5.06 3.11
CA SER A 30 0.60 -5.15 2.80
C SER A 30 1.43 -3.97 3.33
N GLY A 31 0.93 -3.22 4.32
CA GLY A 31 1.65 -2.09 4.92
C GLY A 31 1.59 -0.76 4.15
N SER A 32 0.91 -0.71 3.00
CA SER A 32 0.87 0.49 2.14
C SER A 32 0.21 1.72 2.77
N GLY A 33 -0.75 1.55 3.68
CA GLY A 33 -1.31 2.68 4.45
C GLY A 33 -0.29 3.31 5.41
N TRP A 34 0.54 2.50 6.06
CA TRP A 34 1.62 3.00 6.93
C TRP A 34 2.73 3.65 6.10
N PHE A 35 3.16 2.98 5.04
CA PHE A 35 4.17 3.50 4.11
C PHE A 35 3.76 4.83 3.47
N GLU A 36 2.49 4.97 3.06
CA GLU A 36 1.96 6.24 2.56
C GLU A 36 2.07 7.36 3.60
N THR A 37 1.76 7.09 4.87
CA THR A 37 1.91 8.13 5.91
C THR A 37 3.35 8.54 6.14
N LEU A 38 4.32 7.61 5.99
CA LEU A 38 5.74 7.94 6.02
C LEU A 38 6.09 8.89 4.87
N LEU A 39 5.70 8.57 3.64
CA LEU A 39 5.95 9.45 2.49
C LEU A 39 5.28 10.82 2.66
N ASN A 40 4.04 10.86 3.15
CA ASN A 40 3.32 12.11 3.40
C ASN A 40 3.89 12.95 4.55
N SER A 41 4.81 12.41 5.37
CA SER A 41 5.54 13.23 6.35
C SER A 41 6.63 14.08 5.70
N HIS A 42 7.07 13.75 4.48
CA HIS A 42 7.99 14.56 3.69
C HIS A 42 7.31 15.85 3.22
N VAL A 43 7.94 17.01 3.45
CA VAL A 43 7.33 18.33 3.21
C VAL A 43 6.91 18.54 1.74
N ASN A 44 7.67 18.00 0.80
CA ASN A 44 7.41 18.14 -0.64
C ASN A 44 6.69 16.93 -1.31
N VAL A 45 6.14 15.99 -0.54
CA VAL A 45 5.44 14.81 -1.09
C VAL A 45 3.96 14.88 -0.77
N SER A 46 3.13 14.58 -1.78
CA SER A 46 1.69 14.44 -1.62
C SER A 46 1.19 13.13 -2.24
N SER A 47 0.84 12.16 -1.40
CA SER A 47 0.14 10.93 -1.76
C SER A 47 -1.32 11.02 -1.37
N ASN A 48 -2.21 10.86 -2.35
CA ASN A 48 -3.63 11.20 -2.24
C ASN A 48 -4.53 10.04 -1.78
N GLY A 49 -3.98 9.02 -1.10
CA GLY A 49 -4.75 7.89 -0.61
C GLY A 49 -5.22 6.93 -1.71
N GLU A 50 -6.19 6.08 -1.36
CA GLU A 50 -6.80 5.10 -2.27
C GLU A 50 -7.92 5.72 -3.11
N ILE A 51 -7.56 6.64 -4.01
CA ILE A 51 -8.57 7.36 -4.82
C ILE A 51 -9.41 6.41 -5.67
N PHE A 52 -8.84 5.28 -6.12
CA PHE A 52 -9.52 4.26 -6.92
C PHE A 52 -10.30 3.25 -6.09
N SER A 53 -10.45 3.43 -4.78
CA SER A 53 -11.45 2.68 -3.99
C SER A 53 -12.89 3.05 -4.38
N ILE A 54 -13.10 4.22 -4.97
CA ILE A 54 -14.38 4.73 -5.49
C ILE A 54 -14.67 4.15 -6.88
N LYS A 55 -15.84 3.52 -7.06
CA LYS A 55 -16.16 2.69 -8.24
C LYS A 55 -16.24 3.52 -9.52
N GLU A 56 -16.83 4.70 -9.43
CA GLU A 56 -17.06 5.63 -10.55
C GLU A 56 -15.75 6.03 -11.22
N ARG A 57 -14.68 6.21 -10.43
CA ARG A 57 -13.34 6.58 -10.92
C ARG A 57 -12.63 5.46 -11.68
N ARG A 58 -13.13 4.22 -11.56
CA ARG A 58 -12.60 3.04 -12.24
C ARG A 58 -13.66 2.31 -13.06
N ALA A 59 -14.72 3.01 -13.48
CA ALA A 59 -15.80 2.42 -14.26
C ALA A 59 -15.33 1.93 -15.64
N ASN A 60 -14.35 2.61 -16.23
CA ASN A 60 -13.68 2.24 -17.46
C ASN A 60 -12.30 2.93 -17.56
N VAL A 61 -11.53 2.61 -18.61
CA VAL A 61 -10.20 3.19 -18.85
C VAL A 61 -10.23 4.72 -18.95
N SER A 62 -11.22 5.33 -19.61
CA SER A 62 -11.30 6.80 -19.73
C SER A 62 -11.42 7.46 -18.36
N SER A 63 -12.30 6.96 -17.50
CA SER A 63 -12.48 7.47 -16.14
C SER A 63 -11.20 7.33 -15.29
N ILE A 64 -10.43 6.27 -15.51
CA ILE A 64 -9.14 6.08 -14.87
C ILE A 64 -8.15 7.15 -15.35
N MET A 65 -8.01 7.35 -16.66
CA MET A 65 -7.06 8.32 -17.22
C MET A 65 -7.42 9.76 -16.82
N GLU A 66 -8.70 10.13 -16.87
CA GLU A 66 -9.19 11.43 -16.41
C GLU A 66 -8.87 11.66 -14.92
N THR A 67 -9.01 10.63 -14.09
CA THR A 67 -8.68 10.71 -12.67
C THR A 67 -7.18 10.87 -12.45
N LEU A 68 -6.35 10.10 -13.17
CA LEU A 68 -4.88 10.21 -13.10
C LEU A 68 -4.42 11.60 -13.57
N ASP A 69 -5.00 12.13 -14.65
CA ASP A 69 -4.68 13.45 -15.16
C ASP A 69 -4.98 14.53 -14.13
N LYS A 70 -6.13 14.48 -13.44
CA LYS A 70 -6.42 15.42 -12.35
C LYS A 70 -5.37 15.37 -11.23
N VAL A 71 -4.94 14.18 -10.82
CA VAL A 71 -3.91 14.02 -9.78
C VAL A 71 -2.56 14.57 -10.24
N TYR A 72 -2.09 14.17 -11.42
CA TYR A 72 -0.77 14.52 -11.90
C TYR A 72 -0.67 15.95 -12.45
N ASN A 73 -1.80 16.57 -12.81
CA ASN A 73 -1.87 18.00 -13.10
C ASN A 73 -1.99 18.87 -11.84
N LEU A 74 -1.95 18.26 -10.64
CA LEU A 74 -2.12 18.92 -9.35
C LEU A 74 -3.51 19.55 -9.12
N ASP A 75 -4.52 19.15 -9.88
CA ASP A 75 -5.91 19.60 -9.72
C ASP A 75 -6.72 18.68 -8.78
N TRP A 76 -6.03 17.88 -7.97
CA TRP A 76 -6.63 16.98 -7.00
C TRP A 76 -6.43 17.47 -5.57
N TYR A 77 -7.44 18.17 -5.04
CA TYR A 77 -7.37 18.75 -3.71
C TYR A 77 -7.82 17.75 -2.63
N THR A 78 -6.89 17.41 -1.73
CA THR A 78 -7.16 16.55 -0.55
C THR A 78 -6.45 17.09 0.69
N SER A 79 -6.66 16.44 1.84
CA SER A 79 -5.89 16.70 3.06
C SER A 79 -4.39 16.38 2.92
N ALA A 80 -3.96 15.71 1.85
CA ALA A 80 -2.55 15.49 1.55
C ALA A 80 -1.89 16.68 0.83
N SER A 81 -2.66 17.71 0.46
CA SER A 81 -2.12 18.93 -0.17
C SER A 81 -1.15 19.63 0.79
N LYS A 82 -0.05 20.16 0.24
CA LYS A 82 1.02 20.82 1.00
C LYS A 82 0.95 22.33 0.82
N ASN A 83 1.39 23.07 1.82
CA ASN A 83 1.57 24.51 1.71
C ASN A 83 2.88 24.84 0.97
N GLU A 84 3.84 23.93 1.05
CA GLU A 84 5.15 23.99 0.41
C GLU A 84 5.08 23.54 -1.06
N CYS A 85 6.14 23.83 -1.82
CA CYS A 85 6.25 23.36 -3.19
C CYS A 85 6.29 21.83 -3.27
N THR A 86 5.25 21.24 -3.86
CA THR A 86 5.20 19.81 -4.17
C THR A 86 6.31 19.45 -5.17
N ALA A 87 7.14 18.48 -4.81
CA ALA A 87 8.19 17.90 -5.66
C ALA A 87 7.85 16.46 -6.10
N ALA A 88 6.98 15.76 -5.38
CA ALA A 88 6.39 14.50 -5.83
C ALA A 88 4.90 14.41 -5.47
N VAL A 89 4.10 13.96 -6.43
CA VAL A 89 2.66 13.72 -6.26
C VAL A 89 2.31 12.31 -6.73
N GLY A 90 1.42 11.67 -5.99
CA GLY A 90 1.01 10.32 -6.29
C GLY A 90 -0.25 9.89 -5.57
N LEU A 91 -0.45 8.58 -5.59
CA LEU A 91 -1.59 7.91 -4.97
C LEU A 91 -1.22 6.50 -4.54
N LYS A 92 -2.05 5.92 -3.68
CA LYS A 92 -2.04 4.49 -3.38
C LYS A 92 -3.09 3.79 -4.22
N TRP A 93 -2.74 2.67 -4.83
CA TRP A 93 -3.61 1.93 -5.73
C TRP A 93 -3.53 0.43 -5.44
N MET A 94 -4.65 -0.16 -5.04
CA MET A 94 -4.71 -1.59 -4.82
C MET A 94 -4.85 -2.34 -6.15
N LEU A 95 -4.18 -3.49 -6.29
CA LEU A 95 -4.19 -4.29 -7.53
C LEU A 95 -5.62 -4.62 -8.02
N ASN A 96 -6.56 -4.77 -7.09
CA ASN A 96 -7.96 -5.11 -7.36
C ASN A 96 -8.87 -3.92 -7.70
N GLN A 97 -8.34 -2.70 -7.76
CA GLN A 97 -9.10 -1.47 -7.98
C GLN A 97 -9.01 -0.98 -9.43
N GLY A 98 -9.19 -1.86 -10.42
CA GLY A 98 -9.11 -1.49 -11.85
C GLY A 98 -7.72 -1.59 -12.46
N LEU A 99 -6.67 -1.65 -11.62
CA LEU A 99 -5.27 -1.66 -12.07
C LEU A 99 -4.94 -2.88 -12.92
N MET A 100 -5.22 -4.08 -12.41
CA MET A 100 -4.92 -5.31 -13.14
C MET A 100 -5.90 -5.58 -14.29
N GLN A 101 -7.11 -5.01 -14.25
CA GLN A 101 -8.08 -5.13 -15.34
C GLN A 101 -7.70 -4.28 -16.57
N HIS A 102 -7.03 -3.15 -16.38
CA HIS A 102 -6.68 -2.18 -17.43
C HIS A 102 -5.16 -1.96 -17.52
N GLN A 103 -4.40 -3.00 -17.22
CA GLN A 103 -2.95 -2.91 -17.04
C GLN A 103 -2.22 -2.37 -18.27
N LYS A 104 -2.66 -2.73 -19.49
CA LYS A 104 -1.96 -2.35 -20.73
C LYS A 104 -1.99 -0.84 -20.92
N GLU A 105 -3.18 -0.25 -20.78
CA GLU A 105 -3.41 1.18 -20.92
C GLU A 105 -2.76 1.97 -19.78
N ILE A 106 -2.75 1.41 -18.57
CA ILE A 106 -2.09 2.04 -17.42
C ILE A 106 -0.57 2.03 -17.55
N ILE A 107 0.02 0.94 -18.04
CA ILE A 107 1.47 0.86 -18.32
C ILE A 107 1.85 1.87 -19.39
N GLU A 108 1.07 1.97 -20.47
CA GLU A 108 1.28 2.97 -21.52
C GLU A 108 1.21 4.39 -20.95
N TYR A 109 0.21 4.67 -20.11
CA TYR A 109 0.10 5.95 -19.41
C TYR A 109 1.32 6.22 -18.53
N PHE A 110 1.76 5.25 -17.72
CA PHE A 110 2.89 5.39 -16.81
C PHE A 110 4.17 5.72 -17.58
N ASN A 111 4.43 5.02 -18.68
CA ASN A 111 5.59 5.25 -19.53
C ASN A 111 5.52 6.62 -20.23
N LYS A 112 4.36 6.97 -20.81
CA LYS A 112 4.15 8.25 -21.49
C LYS A 112 4.27 9.44 -20.54
N ARG A 113 3.73 9.31 -19.32
CA ARG A 113 3.67 10.38 -18.31
C ARG A 113 4.82 10.33 -17.31
N GLY A 114 5.74 9.37 -17.43
CA GLY A 114 6.91 9.26 -16.53
C GLY A 114 6.54 8.95 -15.08
N VAL A 115 5.46 8.20 -14.85
CA VAL A 115 5.01 7.78 -13.52
C VAL A 115 5.94 6.69 -12.99
N SER A 116 6.41 6.86 -11.76
CA SER A 116 7.26 5.90 -11.05
C SER A 116 6.39 4.94 -10.24
N ALA A 117 6.43 3.64 -10.55
CA ALA A 117 5.71 2.62 -9.81
C ALA A 117 6.48 2.17 -8.56
N ILE A 118 5.85 2.21 -7.39
CA ILE A 118 6.39 1.65 -6.16
C ILE A 118 5.56 0.41 -5.86
N LEU A 119 6.09 -0.77 -6.15
CA LEU A 119 5.42 -2.04 -5.82
C LEU A 119 5.73 -2.38 -4.36
N LEU A 120 4.71 -2.40 -3.51
CA LEU A 120 4.85 -2.72 -2.09
C LEU A 120 4.02 -3.96 -1.75
N PHE A 121 4.72 -5.04 -1.44
CA PHE A 121 4.11 -6.31 -1.05
C PHE A 121 4.54 -6.72 0.36
N ARG A 122 3.93 -7.79 0.88
CA ARG A 122 4.28 -8.39 2.17
C ARG A 122 4.63 -9.83 1.90
N ARG A 123 5.83 -10.28 2.28
CA ARG A 123 6.30 -11.64 2.05
C ARG A 123 5.47 -12.65 2.83
N ASN A 124 5.18 -12.36 4.10
CA ASN A 124 4.41 -13.30 4.91
C ASN A 124 2.91 -13.20 4.60
N LEU A 125 2.45 -14.08 3.71
CA LEU A 125 1.07 -14.10 3.26
C LEU A 125 0.11 -14.66 4.31
N LEU A 126 0.57 -15.50 5.25
CA LEU A 126 -0.25 -15.96 6.38
C LEU A 126 -0.54 -14.81 7.35
N CYS A 127 0.49 -14.08 7.78
CA CYS A 127 0.34 -12.86 8.59
C CYS A 127 -0.56 -11.83 7.91
N ARG A 128 -0.45 -11.70 6.58
CA ARG A 128 -1.33 -10.84 5.81
C ARG A 128 -2.79 -11.34 5.84
N LEU A 129 -3.03 -12.62 5.64
CA LEU A 129 -4.36 -13.23 5.69
C LEU A 129 -5.02 -13.03 7.07
N VAL A 130 -4.29 -13.27 8.16
CA VAL A 130 -4.75 -12.97 9.53
C VAL A 130 -5.19 -11.51 9.63
N SER A 131 -4.37 -10.58 9.12
CA SER A 131 -4.74 -9.16 9.14
C SER A 131 -5.93 -8.81 8.24
N VAL A 132 -6.17 -9.54 7.14
CA VAL A 132 -7.35 -9.37 6.28
C VAL A 132 -8.60 -9.80 7.04
N LEU A 133 -8.57 -10.99 7.66
CA LEU A 133 -9.68 -11.54 8.41
C LEU A 133 -10.03 -10.67 9.62
N ALA A 134 -9.04 -10.23 10.39
CA ALA A 134 -9.26 -9.32 11.52
C ALA A 134 -9.85 -7.97 11.09
N ASN A 135 -9.36 -7.38 10.00
CA ASN A 135 -9.94 -6.14 9.47
C ASN A 135 -11.38 -6.35 8.98
N SER A 136 -11.68 -7.51 8.38
CA SER A 136 -13.04 -7.84 7.93
C SER A 136 -13.99 -8.04 9.12
N HIS A 137 -13.51 -8.68 10.19
CA HIS A 137 -14.28 -8.82 11.43
C HIS A 137 -14.63 -7.45 12.03
N ASP A 138 -13.65 -6.56 12.17
CA ASP A 138 -13.87 -5.23 12.74
C ASP A 138 -14.82 -4.36 11.90
N ARG A 139 -14.94 -4.60 10.59
CA ARG A 139 -15.94 -3.90 9.75
C ARG A 139 -17.37 -4.13 10.25
N ASN A 140 -17.63 -5.30 10.80
CA ASN A 140 -18.94 -5.68 11.34
C ASN A 140 -19.02 -5.43 12.85
N ALA A 141 -18.01 -5.91 13.59
CA ALA A 141 -17.96 -5.84 15.05
C ALA A 141 -17.72 -4.42 15.59
N LYS A 142 -17.05 -3.56 14.80
CA LYS A 142 -16.78 -2.16 15.12
C LYS A 142 -16.20 -1.99 16.53
N GLN A 143 -15.10 -2.69 16.79
CA GLN A 143 -14.56 -2.96 18.12
C GLN A 143 -14.09 -1.69 18.85
N LEU A 144 -13.86 -0.60 18.12
CA LEU A 144 -13.45 0.69 18.67
C LEU A 144 -14.62 1.67 18.65
N ASN A 145 -15.38 1.71 19.74
CA ASN A 145 -16.49 2.65 19.97
C ASN A 145 -17.52 2.67 18.82
N GLY A 146 -17.88 1.51 18.29
CA GLY A 146 -18.87 1.42 17.21
C GLY A 146 -18.36 1.95 15.86
N THR A 147 -17.05 2.13 15.70
CA THR A 147 -16.41 2.57 14.46
C THR A 147 -15.43 1.51 13.94
N HIS A 148 -15.48 1.24 12.63
CA HIS A 148 -14.47 0.43 11.96
C HIS A 148 -13.15 1.21 11.80
N LYS A 149 -12.02 0.60 12.15
CA LYS A 149 -10.68 1.20 12.02
C LYS A 149 -9.72 0.25 11.31
N ALA A 150 -9.33 0.61 10.10
CA ALA A 150 -8.31 -0.13 9.34
C ALA A 150 -6.88 0.11 9.87
N HIS A 151 -6.66 1.26 10.51
CA HIS A 151 -5.39 1.70 11.09
C HIS A 151 -5.67 2.38 12.43
N VAL A 152 -4.71 2.30 13.35
CA VAL A 152 -4.80 2.83 14.72
C VAL A 152 -3.56 3.64 15.06
N HIS A 153 -3.68 4.51 16.05
CA HIS A 153 -2.62 5.45 16.45
C HIS A 153 -2.16 5.29 17.89
N SER A 154 -2.80 4.41 18.66
CA SER A 154 -2.39 4.07 20.02
C SER A 154 -2.18 2.56 20.18
N LYS A 155 -1.37 2.19 21.18
CA LYS A 155 -1.16 0.79 21.54
C LYS A 155 -2.43 0.14 22.08
N ASP A 156 -3.23 0.88 22.86
CA ASP A 156 -4.47 0.36 23.44
C ASP A 156 -5.50 0.00 22.36
N GLU A 157 -5.66 0.86 21.33
CA GLU A 157 -6.52 0.57 20.19
C GLU A 157 -6.02 -0.66 19.41
N ALA A 158 -4.71 -0.75 19.18
CA ALA A 158 -4.08 -1.90 18.54
C ALA A 158 -4.35 -3.19 19.33
N ASP A 159 -4.18 -3.15 20.65
CA ASP A 159 -4.40 -4.29 21.53
C ASP A 159 -5.87 -4.74 21.54
N VAL A 160 -6.84 -3.82 21.42
CA VAL A 160 -8.26 -4.17 21.28
C VAL A 160 -8.55 -4.89 19.96
N LEU A 161 -8.04 -4.36 18.84
CA LEU A 161 -8.25 -4.98 17.52
C LEU A 161 -7.58 -6.35 17.42
N ALA A 162 -6.39 -6.51 18.01
CA ALA A 162 -5.62 -7.75 18.00
C ALA A 162 -6.19 -8.87 18.89
N ARG A 163 -7.28 -8.63 19.64
CA ARG A 163 -7.95 -9.68 20.44
C ARG A 163 -8.69 -10.69 19.58
N TYR A 164 -9.15 -10.29 18.41
CA TYR A 164 -9.84 -11.19 17.51
C TYR A 164 -8.84 -12.18 16.90
N LYS A 165 -9.10 -13.47 17.08
CA LYS A 165 -8.33 -14.55 16.46
C LYS A 165 -9.19 -15.22 15.39
N PRO A 166 -8.85 -15.11 14.10
CA PRO A 166 -9.58 -15.82 13.07
C PRO A 166 -9.36 -17.33 13.17
N THR A 167 -10.43 -18.09 12.92
CA THR A 167 -10.34 -19.49 12.51
C THR A 167 -10.09 -19.54 11.00
N ILE A 168 -9.02 -20.20 10.56
CA ILE A 168 -8.62 -20.29 9.15
C ILE A 168 -9.08 -21.61 8.55
N ASN A 169 -9.69 -21.56 7.37
CA ASN A 169 -10.07 -22.76 6.61
C ASN A 169 -8.81 -23.38 5.98
N THR A 170 -8.32 -24.47 6.57
CA THR A 170 -7.08 -25.15 6.15
C THR A 170 -7.19 -25.80 4.77
N THR A 171 -8.39 -26.24 4.36
CA THR A 171 -8.63 -26.82 3.03
C THR A 171 -8.41 -25.80 1.90
N LEU A 172 -8.67 -24.52 2.16
CA LEU A 172 -8.50 -23.43 1.19
C LEU A 172 -7.24 -22.61 1.39
N LEU A 173 -6.46 -22.88 2.45
CA LEU A 173 -5.32 -22.06 2.83
C LEU A 173 -4.23 -22.03 1.75
N ILE A 174 -3.73 -23.18 1.33
CA ILE A 174 -2.69 -23.26 0.29
C ILE A 174 -3.17 -22.63 -1.04
N PRO A 175 -4.37 -22.96 -1.55
CA PRO A 175 -4.92 -22.27 -2.73
C PRO A 175 -4.97 -20.74 -2.62
N GLU A 176 -5.36 -20.21 -1.46
CA GLU A 176 -5.43 -18.76 -1.21
C GLU A 176 -4.03 -18.11 -1.19
N LEU A 177 -3.06 -18.74 -0.54
CA LEU A 177 -1.67 -18.27 -0.50
C LEU A 177 -1.06 -18.28 -1.91
N LYS A 178 -1.27 -19.36 -2.66
CA LYS A 178 -0.79 -19.50 -4.04
C LYS A 178 -1.42 -18.49 -4.99
N HIS A 179 -2.75 -18.29 -4.88
CA HIS A 179 -3.46 -17.31 -5.70
C HIS A 179 -2.91 -15.91 -5.47
N THR A 180 -2.69 -15.55 -4.21
CA THR A 180 -2.08 -14.30 -3.82
C THR A 180 -0.68 -14.12 -4.40
N ASP A 181 0.17 -15.12 -4.21
CA ASP A 181 1.57 -15.04 -4.60
C ASP A 181 1.68 -14.82 -6.12
N LYS A 182 0.91 -15.62 -6.87
CA LYS A 182 0.73 -15.43 -8.31
C LYS A 182 0.29 -14.02 -8.66
N TRP A 183 -0.68 -13.45 -7.94
CA TRP A 183 -1.17 -12.11 -8.26
C TRP A 183 -0.10 -11.03 -8.07
N GLY A 184 0.79 -11.20 -7.08
CA GLY A 184 1.94 -10.32 -6.87
C GLY A 184 2.99 -10.48 -7.97
N ALA A 185 3.28 -11.72 -8.35
CA ALA A 185 4.18 -12.04 -9.46
C ALA A 185 3.66 -11.48 -10.79
N ASP A 186 2.37 -11.64 -11.09
CA ASP A 186 1.72 -11.10 -12.28
C ASP A 186 1.84 -9.57 -12.32
N ALA A 187 1.62 -8.88 -11.19
CA ALA A 187 1.78 -7.43 -11.11
C ALA A 187 3.23 -6.99 -11.36
N LEU A 188 4.22 -7.70 -10.79
CA LEU A 188 5.63 -7.41 -11.05
C LEU A 188 5.98 -7.60 -12.53
N GLU A 189 5.53 -8.70 -13.13
CA GLU A 189 5.76 -9.02 -14.54
C GLU A 189 5.13 -7.98 -15.49
N HIS A 190 3.90 -7.55 -15.22
CA HIS A 190 3.24 -6.53 -16.03
C HIS A 190 3.96 -5.18 -15.95
N PHE A 191 4.36 -4.75 -14.74
CA PHE A 191 4.97 -3.44 -14.53
C PHE A 191 6.49 -3.42 -14.75
N LYS A 192 7.12 -4.54 -15.15
CA LYS A 192 8.57 -4.62 -15.40
C LYS A 192 9.09 -3.62 -16.43
N SER A 193 8.25 -3.24 -17.39
CA SER A 193 8.56 -2.28 -18.46
C SER A 193 8.36 -0.82 -18.04
N THR A 194 7.87 -0.58 -16.83
CA THR A 194 7.74 0.76 -16.25
C THR A 194 8.96 1.09 -15.39
N ARG A 195 9.18 2.37 -15.11
CA ARG A 195 10.12 2.80 -14.07
C ARG A 195 9.57 2.36 -12.72
N HIS A 196 10.14 1.31 -12.13
CA HIS A 196 9.63 0.74 -10.89
C HIS A 196 10.70 0.45 -9.84
N ILE A 197 10.27 0.36 -8.58
CA ILE A 197 11.02 -0.19 -7.45
C ILE A 197 10.13 -1.22 -6.75
N LEU A 198 10.73 -2.35 -6.34
CA LEU A 198 10.06 -3.39 -5.56
C LEU A 198 10.49 -3.27 -4.10
N LEU A 199 9.50 -3.22 -3.21
CA LEU A 199 9.67 -3.16 -1.77
C LEU A 199 8.84 -4.25 -1.12
N TYR A 200 9.38 -4.77 -0.02
CA TYR A 200 8.64 -5.65 0.87
C TYR A 200 8.48 -4.98 2.23
N TYR A 201 7.30 -5.14 2.82
CA TYR A 201 6.94 -4.60 4.12
C TYR A 201 7.99 -4.96 5.19
N GLU A 202 8.44 -6.21 5.18
CA GLU A 202 9.44 -6.74 6.09
C GLU A 202 10.74 -5.91 6.01
N ASP A 203 11.24 -5.62 4.81
CA ASP A 203 12.47 -4.84 4.63
C ASP A 203 12.33 -3.41 5.18
N LEU A 204 11.17 -2.79 4.95
CA LEU A 204 10.90 -1.43 5.42
C LEU A 204 10.81 -1.31 6.93
N VAL A 205 10.34 -2.36 7.62
CA VAL A 205 10.23 -2.35 9.08
C VAL A 205 11.58 -2.62 9.75
N HIS A 206 12.42 -3.48 9.19
CA HIS A 206 13.74 -3.77 9.76
C HIS A 206 14.79 -2.73 9.43
N ASN A 207 14.74 -2.21 8.21
CA ASN A 207 15.79 -1.34 7.69
C ASN A 207 15.22 -0.01 7.24
N SER A 208 15.30 0.98 8.13
CA SER A 208 14.85 2.35 7.85
C SER A 208 15.61 3.01 6.68
N THR A 209 16.81 2.52 6.31
CA THR A 209 17.52 3.05 5.14
C THR A 209 16.80 2.74 3.83
N LYS A 210 15.95 1.71 3.80
CA LYS A 210 15.12 1.40 2.62
C LYS A 210 14.12 2.49 2.27
N LEU A 211 13.75 3.34 3.22
CA LEU A 211 12.96 4.53 2.94
C LEU A 211 13.77 5.59 2.18
N MET A 212 15.09 5.65 2.41
CA MET A 212 15.98 6.55 1.68
C MET A 212 16.13 6.10 0.22
N ASP A 213 16.20 4.79 -0.04
CA ASP A 213 16.19 4.24 -1.42
C ASP A 213 14.94 4.74 -2.19
N VAL A 214 13.79 4.88 -1.52
CA VAL A 214 12.56 5.41 -2.13
C VAL A 214 12.66 6.90 -2.41
N LEU A 215 13.19 7.70 -1.47
CA LEU A 215 13.39 9.13 -1.69
C LEU A 215 14.37 9.37 -2.85
N ASP A 216 15.46 8.61 -2.91
CA ASP A 216 16.43 8.66 -4.00
C ASP A 216 15.82 8.22 -5.33
N PHE A 217 15.02 7.15 -5.34
CA PHE A 217 14.28 6.68 -6.51
C PHE A 217 13.33 7.75 -7.06
N LEU A 218 12.65 8.48 -6.18
CA LEU A 218 11.81 9.62 -6.52
C LEU A 218 12.62 10.91 -6.75
N ARG A 219 13.94 10.92 -6.50
CA ARG A 219 14.85 12.07 -6.59
C ARG A 219 14.42 13.23 -5.69
N LEU A 220 14.11 12.90 -4.45
CA LEU A 220 13.75 13.82 -3.39
C LEU A 220 14.93 13.99 -2.42
N PRO A 221 15.05 15.14 -1.73
CA PRO A 221 15.99 15.28 -0.63
C PRO A 221 15.70 14.23 0.45
N GLN A 222 16.75 13.58 0.95
CA GLN A 222 16.61 12.68 2.08
C GLN A 222 16.19 13.46 3.33
N GLN A 223 15.18 12.96 4.03
CA GLN A 223 14.75 13.49 5.32
C GLN A 223 14.19 12.38 6.20
N MET A 224 14.15 12.62 7.50
CA MET A 224 13.55 11.68 8.44
C MET A 224 12.04 11.61 8.20
N LEU A 225 11.55 10.43 7.83
CA LEU A 225 10.13 10.16 7.67
C LEU A 225 9.54 9.62 8.98
N SER A 226 8.32 9.99 9.30
CA SER A 226 7.63 9.55 10.51
C SER A 226 6.17 9.16 10.24
N SER A 227 5.67 8.25 11.06
CA SER A 227 4.26 7.83 11.03
C SER A 227 3.73 7.71 12.45
N ARG A 228 2.47 8.10 12.64
CA ARG A 228 1.73 7.88 13.89
C ARG A 228 1.00 6.53 13.90
N GLN A 229 1.03 5.75 12.82
CA GLN A 229 0.33 4.47 12.80
C GLN A 229 1.11 3.42 13.61
N VAL A 230 0.37 2.60 14.35
CA VAL A 230 0.93 1.51 15.15
C VAL A 230 0.58 0.16 14.52
N LYS A 231 1.50 -0.81 14.59
CA LYS A 231 1.25 -2.19 14.13
C LYS A 231 0.25 -2.86 15.06
N ILE A 232 -0.87 -3.33 14.52
CA ILE A 232 -1.92 -4.01 15.28
C ILE A 232 -1.45 -5.39 15.79
N HIS A 233 -0.92 -6.21 14.89
CA HIS A 233 -0.54 -7.59 15.19
C HIS A 233 0.96 -7.68 15.49
N SER A 234 1.33 -7.77 16.77
CA SER A 234 2.72 -7.82 17.25
C SER A 234 3.10 -9.11 17.98
N LYS A 235 2.12 -9.97 18.29
CA LYS A 235 2.31 -11.24 19.02
C LYS A 235 2.81 -12.36 18.09
N LEU A 236 3.08 -13.54 18.62
CA LEU A 236 3.32 -14.75 17.81
C LEU A 236 2.07 -15.13 17.02
N LEU A 237 2.25 -15.77 15.85
CA LEU A 237 1.12 -16.21 15.03
C LEU A 237 0.23 -17.23 15.75
N SER A 238 0.82 -18.10 16.58
CA SER A 238 0.09 -19.03 17.44
C SER A 238 -0.87 -18.35 18.41
N ASP A 239 -0.57 -17.12 18.81
CA ASP A 239 -1.43 -16.32 19.69
C ASP A 239 -2.49 -15.53 18.92
N GLN A 240 -2.39 -15.47 17.59
CA GLN A 240 -3.25 -14.69 16.72
C GLN A 240 -4.24 -15.53 15.92
N ILE A 241 -4.05 -16.84 15.84
CA ILE A 241 -4.90 -17.76 15.06
C ILE A 241 -5.60 -18.70 16.03
N ASP A 242 -6.91 -18.85 15.88
CA ASP A 242 -7.73 -19.64 16.81
C ASP A 242 -7.45 -21.14 16.69
N ASN A 243 -7.38 -21.65 15.46
CA ASN A 243 -7.07 -23.05 15.15
C ASN A 243 -5.60 -23.25 14.71
N TRP A 244 -4.66 -22.69 15.47
CA TRP A 244 -3.22 -22.67 15.11
C TRP A 244 -2.65 -24.04 14.75
N ASP A 245 -2.90 -25.08 15.54
CA ASP A 245 -2.30 -26.40 15.30
C ASP A 245 -2.70 -27.00 13.94
N ALA A 246 -3.95 -26.75 13.51
CA ALA A 246 -4.44 -27.17 12.20
C ALA A 246 -3.74 -26.39 11.07
N VAL A 247 -3.54 -25.08 11.25
CA VAL A 247 -2.82 -24.23 10.28
C VAL A 247 -1.35 -24.62 10.20
N TYR A 248 -0.69 -24.82 11.34
CA TYR A 248 0.69 -25.27 11.42
C TYR A 248 0.86 -26.60 10.68
N THR A 249 -0.01 -27.57 10.95
CA THR A 249 0.01 -28.88 10.28
C THR A 249 -0.22 -28.76 8.78
N ALA A 250 -1.12 -27.87 8.35
CA ALA A 250 -1.43 -27.67 6.92
C ALA A 250 -0.27 -27.04 6.13
N LEU A 251 0.58 -26.22 6.76
CA LEU A 251 1.68 -25.53 6.08
C LEU A 251 3.05 -26.20 6.26
N LYS A 252 3.23 -26.99 7.32
CA LYS A 252 4.49 -27.69 7.57
C LYS A 252 4.84 -28.65 6.43
N GLY A 253 6.07 -28.60 5.95
CA GLY A 253 6.54 -29.40 4.81
C GLY A 253 6.09 -28.89 3.44
N THR A 254 5.43 -27.73 3.37
CA THR A 254 5.01 -27.10 2.11
C THR A 254 5.93 -25.94 1.73
N GLU A 255 5.80 -25.43 0.49
CA GLU A 255 6.52 -24.23 0.04
C GLU A 255 6.22 -22.97 0.88
N TYR A 256 5.13 -22.99 1.65
CA TYR A 256 4.68 -21.89 2.51
C TYR A 256 5.04 -22.10 3.99
N GLU A 257 5.84 -23.11 4.34
CA GLU A 257 6.25 -23.39 5.72
C GLU A 257 6.90 -22.17 6.38
N SER A 258 7.69 -21.41 5.62
CA SER A 258 8.36 -20.18 6.11
C SER A 258 7.37 -19.14 6.66
N PHE A 259 6.12 -19.13 6.20
CA PHE A 259 5.08 -18.19 6.67
C PHE A 259 4.58 -18.47 8.09
N LEU A 260 4.93 -19.63 8.67
CA LEU A 260 4.67 -19.93 10.09
C LEU A 260 5.52 -19.07 11.04
N ASN A 261 6.62 -18.51 10.54
CA ASN A 261 7.48 -17.60 11.28
C ASN A 261 6.90 -16.17 11.28
N ALA A 262 7.37 -15.32 12.19
CA ALA A 262 6.96 -13.91 12.21
C ALA A 262 7.44 -13.18 10.93
N ASP A 263 6.80 -12.05 10.58
CA ASP A 263 7.26 -11.15 9.50
C ASP A 263 8.77 -10.81 9.61
N TYR A 264 9.32 -10.87 10.83
CA TYR A 264 10.69 -10.47 11.13
C TYR A 264 11.74 -11.58 11.00
N GLN A 265 11.31 -12.77 10.56
CA GLN A 265 12.12 -13.98 10.48
C GLN A 265 12.09 -14.58 9.06
N ILE A 266 11.61 -13.81 8.07
CA ILE A 266 11.41 -14.22 6.67
C ILE A 266 12.15 -13.25 5.76
#